data_AF-A0AAV4LYV1-F1
#
_entry.id   AF-A0AAV4LYV1-F1
#
_cell.length_a   1.000
_cell.length_b   1.000
_cell.length_c   1.000
_cell.angle_alpha   90.00
_cell.angle_beta   90.00
_cell.angle_gamma   90.00
#
_symmetry.space_group_name_H-M   'P 1'
#
loop_
_entity.id
_entity.type
_entity.pdbx_description
1 polymer ?
#
loop_
_entity_poly.entity_id
_entity_poly.type
_entity_poly.pdbx_seq_one_letter_code
_entity_poly.pdbx_strand_id
1 'polypeptide(L)'
;MSEPTKSLTDPPKDLKEAIDWVIKIKNDDNNAIRDLAKELEELLKHDGSEVAFRVKGVYEGICKNFCPGCENGFTPARIIKYYLKNLETLEPVKGSGGDDDKKILKRLKDGSTELKTSITKLPENFKAFLGCNDSDLKKFTGDGIIDKSGSSYTPAYQSAEWKPSEAQDCAAILLGIMPVVYIGLTYLYWQCAPVATNSSDKLWQKQNLNGSGCDQGSLKQYMEALGYTENDLNTSKNGGNIVTLMDSMFSGELQKHKSTASSKSYPNFLSELQKPLESKPPQPTSSPLTSLYALSYYYITNFLYVVEPTSPATPSFAGYLGVTALAGGAYGFNLGGLGTFMSALLA
;
A
#
# COMPACT_ATOMS: atom_id res chain seq x y z
N MET A 1 20.52 -10.12 19.39
CA MET A 1 19.86 -8.91 19.90
C MET A 1 18.40 -9.05 19.57
N SER A 2 17.50 -8.99 20.56
CA SER A 2 16.06 -8.92 20.29
C SER A 2 15.77 -7.59 19.60
N GLU A 3 15.00 -7.58 18.51
CA GLU A 3 14.53 -6.33 17.92
C GLU A 3 13.78 -5.51 18.98
N PRO A 4 13.90 -4.17 18.96
CA PRO A 4 13.15 -3.31 19.86
C PRO A 4 11.65 -3.53 19.66
N THR A 5 10.90 -3.58 20.76
CA THR A 5 9.44 -3.72 20.76
C THR A 5 8.80 -2.52 20.05
N LYS A 6 7.99 -2.77 19.01
CA LYS A 6 7.27 -1.72 18.30
C LYS A 6 6.00 -1.28 19.02
N SER A 7 5.75 0.02 19.00
CA SER A 7 4.47 0.66 19.34
C SER A 7 3.54 0.70 18.12
N LEU A 8 2.22 0.83 18.32
CA LEU A 8 1.27 1.08 17.22
C LEU A 8 1.45 2.46 16.58
N THR A 9 2.16 3.37 17.25
CA THR A 9 2.54 4.67 16.71
C THR A 9 3.83 4.64 15.89
N ASP A 10 4.53 3.50 15.85
CA ASP A 10 5.70 3.33 14.98
C ASP A 10 5.24 2.97 13.56
N PRO A 11 5.55 3.79 12.54
CA PRO A 11 5.10 3.54 11.18
C PRO A 11 5.71 2.25 10.62
N PRO A 12 4.94 1.45 9.87
CA PRO A 12 5.46 0.26 9.19
C PRO A 12 6.60 0.58 8.22
N LYS A 13 7.58 -0.31 8.10
CA LYS A 13 8.71 -0.13 7.17
C LYS A 13 8.50 -0.78 5.80
N ASP A 14 7.61 -1.76 5.72
CA ASP A 14 7.32 -2.54 4.53
C ASP A 14 5.83 -3.01 4.51
N LEU A 15 5.45 -3.75 3.47
CA LEU A 15 4.06 -4.19 3.30
C LEU A 15 3.66 -5.25 4.33
N LYS A 16 4.55 -6.18 4.67
CA LYS A 16 4.31 -7.19 5.70
C LYS A 16 4.00 -6.51 7.03
N GLU A 17 4.83 -5.55 7.44
CA GLU A 17 4.60 -4.79 8.67
C GLU A 17 3.31 -3.98 8.63
N ALA A 18 2.93 -3.41 7.48
CA ALA A 18 1.67 -2.69 7.34
C ALA A 18 0.45 -3.62 7.50
N ILE A 19 0.54 -4.84 6.96
CA ILE A 19 -0.47 -5.88 7.16
C ILE A 19 -0.53 -6.31 8.63
N ASP A 20 0.62 -6.60 9.26
CA ASP A 20 0.73 -6.96 10.67
C ASP A 20 0.10 -5.88 11.57
N TRP A 21 0.37 -4.60 11.29
CA TRP A 21 -0.14 -3.45 12.01
C TRP A 21 -1.67 -3.36 11.95
N VAL A 22 -2.26 -3.52 10.76
CA VAL A 22 -3.73 -3.50 10.57
C VAL A 22 -4.38 -4.65 11.33
N ILE A 23 -3.78 -5.84 11.30
CA ILE A 23 -4.29 -6.99 12.04
C ILE A 23 -4.22 -6.72 13.55
N LYS A 24 -3.07 -6.23 14.04
CA LYS A 24 -2.84 -5.98 15.46
C LYS A 24 -3.84 -4.99 16.06
N ILE A 25 -4.12 -3.89 15.37
CA ILE A 25 -5.09 -2.88 15.84
C ILE A 25 -6.45 -3.47 16.15
N LYS A 26 -6.90 -4.48 15.40
CA LYS A 26 -8.19 -5.11 15.66
C LYS A 26 -8.21 -5.96 16.92
N ASN A 27 -7.09 -6.59 17.25
CA ASN A 27 -7.06 -7.62 18.30
C ASN A 27 -7.03 -7.05 19.71
N ASP A 28 -6.57 -5.82 19.89
CA ASP A 28 -6.40 -5.26 21.24
C ASP A 28 -7.74 -4.84 21.88
N ASP A 29 -8.72 -4.36 21.11
CA ASP A 29 -10.08 -4.07 21.60
C ASP A 29 -11.07 -3.81 20.44
N ASN A 30 -12.33 -4.24 20.56
CA ASN A 30 -13.42 -3.77 19.69
C ASN A 30 -13.59 -2.23 19.76
N ASN A 31 -13.19 -1.61 20.87
CA ASN A 31 -13.14 -0.16 20.98
C ASN A 31 -12.05 0.47 20.10
N ALA A 32 -10.91 -0.20 19.86
CA ALA A 32 -9.82 0.34 19.06
C ALA A 32 -10.26 0.69 17.64
N ILE A 33 -11.00 -0.22 16.98
CA ILE A 33 -11.54 0.02 15.63
C ILE A 33 -12.56 1.16 15.62
N ARG A 34 -13.40 1.26 16.66
CA ARG A 34 -14.38 2.35 16.78
C ARG A 34 -13.68 3.70 16.95
N ASP A 35 -12.70 3.75 17.84
CA ASP A 35 -11.96 4.96 18.16
C ASP A 35 -11.13 5.39 16.94
N LEU A 36 -10.48 4.45 16.24
CA LEU A 36 -9.78 4.70 14.98
C LEU A 36 -10.71 5.24 13.88
N ALA A 37 -11.90 4.64 13.71
CA ALA A 37 -12.88 5.11 12.73
C ALA A 37 -13.36 6.53 13.05
N LYS A 38 -13.60 6.82 14.33
CA LYS A 38 -13.97 8.16 14.80
C LYS A 38 -12.86 9.17 14.51
N GLU A 39 -11.60 8.83 14.82
CA GLU A 39 -10.48 9.74 14.54
C GLU A 39 -10.34 9.99 13.04
N LEU A 40 -10.44 8.96 12.19
CA LEU A 40 -10.45 9.17 10.73
C LEU A 40 -11.55 10.12 10.27
N GLU A 41 -12.76 10.01 10.83
CA GLU A 41 -13.84 10.95 10.52
C GLU A 41 -13.50 12.37 10.92
N GLU A 42 -12.90 12.57 12.10
CA GLU A 42 -12.43 13.89 12.54
C GLU A 42 -11.31 14.42 11.65
N LEU A 43 -10.36 13.57 11.24
CA LEU A 43 -9.30 13.95 10.29
C LEU A 43 -9.86 14.44 8.96
N LEU A 44 -10.99 13.90 8.51
CA LEU A 44 -11.67 14.31 7.27
C LEU A 44 -12.54 15.56 7.42
N LYS A 45 -12.90 15.93 8.66
CA LYS A 45 -13.66 17.15 8.96
C LYS A 45 -12.75 18.38 9.03
N HIS A 46 -11.53 18.22 9.52
CA HIS A 46 -10.55 19.29 9.61
C HIS A 46 -9.91 19.61 8.26
N ASP A 47 -9.65 20.89 8.02
CA ASP A 47 -8.79 21.41 6.95
C ASP A 47 -7.30 21.07 7.17
N GLY A 48 -6.96 20.65 8.39
CA GLY A 48 -6.12 19.47 8.64
C GLY A 48 -4.62 19.63 8.45
N SER A 49 -4.06 20.84 8.52
CA SER A 49 -2.63 21.07 8.26
C SER A 49 -1.67 20.27 9.16
N GLU A 50 -1.96 20.13 10.46
CA GLU A 50 -1.10 19.34 11.37
C GLU A 50 -1.17 17.84 11.09
N VAL A 51 -2.36 17.31 10.85
CA VAL A 51 -2.57 15.89 10.56
C VAL A 51 -2.04 15.55 9.17
N ALA A 52 -2.22 16.45 8.21
CA ALA A 52 -1.61 16.35 6.88
C ALA A 52 -0.09 16.21 7.02
N PHE A 53 0.55 17.01 7.87
CA PHE A 53 1.98 16.87 8.14
C PHE A 53 2.34 15.49 8.73
N ARG A 54 1.53 14.95 9.64
CA ARG A 54 1.74 13.60 10.21
C ARG A 54 1.57 12.50 9.16
N VAL A 55 0.48 12.53 8.40
CA VAL A 55 0.23 11.57 7.31
C VAL A 55 1.34 11.64 6.27
N LYS A 56 1.82 12.85 5.92
CA LYS A 56 2.98 13.05 5.05
C LYS A 56 4.23 12.40 5.63
N GLY A 57 4.53 12.67 6.90
CA GLY A 57 5.70 12.12 7.57
C GLY A 57 5.69 10.59 7.59
N VAL A 58 4.52 9.98 7.86
CA VAL A 58 4.35 8.53 7.79
C VAL A 58 4.54 8.05 6.35
N TYR A 59 3.85 8.63 5.38
CA TYR A 59 3.92 8.25 3.98
C TYR A 59 5.36 8.34 3.43
N GLU A 60 6.04 9.46 3.65
CA GLU A 60 7.43 9.66 3.26
C GLU A 60 8.36 8.70 3.99
N GLY A 61 8.13 8.47 5.29
CA GLY A 61 8.88 7.51 6.09
C GLY A 61 8.78 6.11 5.49
N ILE A 62 7.57 5.67 5.14
CA ILE A 62 7.35 4.40 4.45
C ILE A 62 8.05 4.44 3.09
N CYS A 63 7.88 5.47 2.26
CA CYS A 63 8.51 5.56 0.95
C CYS A 63 10.05 5.53 1.00
N LYS A 64 10.65 6.07 2.06
CA LYS A 64 12.10 6.06 2.32
C LYS A 64 12.57 4.69 2.80
N ASN A 65 11.80 4.06 3.69
CA ASN A 65 12.15 2.79 4.32
C ASN A 65 11.76 1.57 3.49
N PHE A 66 10.87 1.72 2.51
CA PHE A 66 10.48 0.64 1.61
C PHE A 66 11.70 0.27 0.75
N CYS A 67 12.34 -0.86 1.08
CA CYS A 67 13.49 -1.44 0.38
C CYS A 67 14.81 -0.63 0.53
N PRO A 68 15.40 -0.56 1.73
CA PRO A 68 16.70 0.05 1.92
C PRO A 68 17.77 -0.86 1.29
N GLY A 69 18.41 -0.41 0.21
CA GLY A 69 19.44 -1.17 -0.52
C GLY A 69 19.15 -1.44 -2.00
N CYS A 70 17.99 -0.99 -2.51
CA CYS A 70 17.50 -1.34 -3.84
C CYS A 70 17.98 -0.35 -4.94
N GLU A 71 19.12 0.29 -4.69
CA GLU A 71 19.68 1.34 -5.56
C GLU A 71 20.17 0.79 -6.91
N ASN A 72 20.46 -0.51 -7.01
CA ASN A 72 21.13 -1.09 -8.20
C ASN A 72 20.37 -2.24 -8.91
N GLY A 73 19.11 -2.56 -8.56
CA GLY A 73 18.35 -3.66 -9.18
C GLY A 73 16.92 -3.30 -9.57
N PHE A 74 16.35 -4.00 -10.56
CA PHE A 74 14.91 -3.96 -10.86
C PHE A 74 14.15 -4.65 -9.71
N THR A 75 13.88 -3.91 -8.65
CA THR A 75 13.12 -4.43 -7.51
C THR A 75 11.66 -3.99 -7.59
N PRO A 76 10.72 -4.86 -7.25
CA PRO A 76 9.34 -4.55 -6.88
C PRO A 76 9.09 -3.25 -6.10
N ALA A 77 10.00 -2.93 -5.18
CA ALA A 77 9.97 -1.68 -4.44
C ALA A 77 10.18 -0.42 -5.29
N ARG A 78 10.93 -0.50 -6.40
CA ARG A 78 11.04 0.60 -7.37
C ARG A 78 9.72 0.86 -8.07
N ILE A 79 8.92 -0.18 -8.29
CA ILE A 79 7.60 -0.04 -8.90
C ILE A 79 6.68 0.64 -7.90
N ILE A 80 6.59 0.12 -6.68
CA ILE A 80 5.84 0.76 -5.60
C ILE A 80 6.30 2.22 -5.43
N LYS A 81 7.61 2.48 -5.31
CA LYS A 81 8.18 3.84 -5.24
C LYS A 81 7.89 4.69 -6.47
N TYR A 82 7.91 4.13 -7.68
CA TYR A 82 7.58 4.84 -8.92
C TYR A 82 6.12 5.26 -8.92
N TYR A 83 5.20 4.38 -8.52
CA TYR A 83 3.79 4.73 -8.41
C TYR A 83 3.54 5.70 -7.28
N LEU A 84 4.16 5.52 -6.12
CA LEU A 84 4.10 6.46 -4.99
C LEU A 84 4.67 7.84 -5.35
N LYS A 85 5.79 7.90 -6.08
CA LYS A 85 6.34 9.16 -6.62
C LYS A 85 5.44 9.76 -7.68
N ASN A 86 4.79 8.93 -8.51
CA ASN A 86 3.82 9.46 -9.47
C ASN A 86 2.58 9.99 -8.78
N LEU A 87 2.13 9.40 -7.66
CA LEU A 87 1.13 10.01 -6.80
C LEU A 87 1.56 11.41 -6.35
N GLU A 88 2.87 11.63 -6.17
CA GLU A 88 3.40 12.96 -5.84
C GLU A 88 3.39 13.95 -7.01
N THR A 89 3.50 13.44 -8.24
CA THR A 89 3.48 14.26 -9.46
C THR A 89 2.08 14.44 -10.05
N LEU A 90 1.07 13.74 -9.53
CA LEU A 90 -0.31 13.97 -9.91
C LEU A 90 -0.64 15.40 -9.46
N GLU A 91 -0.79 16.30 -10.43
CA GLU A 91 -1.32 17.63 -10.12
C GLU A 91 -2.62 17.41 -9.33
N PRO A 92 -2.82 18.10 -8.18
CA PRO A 92 -4.12 18.07 -7.52
C PRO A 92 -5.13 18.37 -8.61
N VAL A 93 -6.05 17.43 -8.88
CA VAL A 93 -6.80 17.38 -10.14
C VAL A 93 -7.30 18.79 -10.45
N LYS A 94 -6.62 19.48 -11.39
CA LYS A 94 -6.81 20.91 -11.61
C LYS A 94 -8.17 21.07 -12.29
N GLY A 95 -9.20 21.22 -11.47
CA GLY A 95 -10.61 21.20 -11.85
C GLY A 95 -11.54 20.48 -10.87
N SER A 96 -11.02 19.64 -9.95
CA SER A 96 -11.85 18.84 -9.03
C SER A 96 -12.20 19.50 -7.71
N GLY A 97 -11.84 20.79 -7.51
CA GLY A 97 -12.55 21.63 -6.53
C GLY A 97 -14.08 21.72 -6.78
N GLY A 98 -14.56 21.09 -7.86
CA GLY A 98 -15.96 20.86 -8.19
C GLY A 98 -16.71 19.92 -7.25
N ASP A 99 -18.01 19.82 -7.50
CA ASP A 99 -18.98 19.11 -6.66
C ASP A 99 -18.66 17.63 -6.42
N ASP A 100 -17.81 16.99 -7.24
CA ASP A 100 -17.54 15.56 -7.16
C ASP A 100 -16.60 15.18 -6.00
N ASP A 101 -15.57 15.98 -5.73
CA ASP A 101 -14.72 15.78 -4.54
C ASP A 101 -15.50 16.06 -3.26
N LYS A 102 -16.38 17.08 -3.28
CA LYS A 102 -17.33 17.34 -2.19
C LYS A 102 -18.32 16.20 -2.03
N LYS A 103 -18.75 15.53 -3.11
CA LYS A 103 -19.62 14.33 -3.03
C LYS A 103 -18.88 13.13 -2.49
N ILE A 104 -17.61 12.91 -2.86
CA ILE A 104 -16.78 11.82 -2.31
C ILE A 104 -16.56 12.05 -0.83
N LEU A 105 -16.09 13.24 -0.43
CA LEU A 105 -15.90 13.59 0.97
C LEU A 105 -17.21 13.56 1.76
N LYS A 106 -18.30 14.09 1.20
CA LYS A 106 -19.64 14.02 1.82
C LYS A 106 -20.09 12.58 2.00
N ARG A 107 -19.90 11.70 1.01
CA ARG A 107 -20.26 10.28 1.13
C ARG A 107 -19.36 9.50 2.07
N LEU A 108 -18.08 9.88 2.19
CA LEU A 108 -17.17 9.32 3.19
C LEU A 108 -17.58 9.77 4.60
N LYS A 109 -17.99 11.03 4.75
CA LYS A 109 -18.52 11.59 6.02
C LYS A 109 -19.88 10.98 6.39
N ASP A 110 -20.81 10.91 5.44
CA ASP A 110 -22.12 10.28 5.61
C ASP A 110 -21.98 8.75 5.77
N GLY A 111 -20.88 8.19 5.24
CA GLY A 111 -20.54 6.78 5.22
C GLY A 111 -19.72 6.28 6.42
N SER A 112 -19.81 6.98 7.56
CA SER A 112 -19.17 6.57 8.83
C SER A 112 -19.36 5.08 9.14
N THR A 113 -20.56 4.57 8.91
CA THR A 113 -20.89 3.15 9.14
C THR A 113 -20.13 2.23 8.19
N GLU A 114 -19.99 2.64 6.93
CA GLU A 114 -19.31 1.90 5.88
C GLU A 114 -17.78 1.99 6.01
N LEU A 115 -17.24 3.13 6.45
CA LEU A 115 -15.82 3.27 6.81
C LEU A 115 -15.48 2.34 7.97
N LYS A 116 -16.28 2.38 9.04
CA LYS A 116 -16.14 1.45 10.17
C LYS A 116 -16.22 0.00 9.73
N THR A 117 -17.15 -0.32 8.82
CA THR A 117 -17.27 -1.67 8.24
C THR A 117 -16.00 -2.06 7.47
N SER A 118 -15.44 -1.14 6.69
CA SER A 118 -14.21 -1.37 5.90
C SER A 118 -13.02 -1.66 6.81
N ILE A 119 -12.81 -0.82 7.82
CA ILE A 119 -11.73 -0.98 8.82
C ILE A 119 -11.92 -2.27 9.63
N THR A 120 -13.16 -2.65 9.93
CA THR A 120 -13.45 -3.89 10.66
C THR A 120 -13.17 -5.14 9.83
N LYS A 121 -13.47 -5.11 8.53
CA LYS A 121 -13.30 -6.24 7.61
C LYS A 121 -11.86 -6.42 7.15
N LEU A 122 -11.12 -5.33 6.95
CA LEU A 122 -9.77 -5.37 6.39
C LEU A 122 -8.81 -6.31 7.14
N PRO A 123 -8.73 -6.29 8.49
CA PRO A 123 -7.93 -7.24 9.27
C PRO A 123 -8.31 -8.71 9.04
N GLU A 124 -9.60 -9.03 8.85
CA GLU A 124 -10.03 -10.41 8.57
C GLU A 124 -9.59 -10.84 7.18
N ASN A 125 -9.68 -9.93 6.21
CA ASN A 125 -9.22 -10.22 4.86
C ASN A 125 -7.69 -10.44 4.84
N PHE A 126 -6.93 -9.68 5.61
CA PHE A 126 -5.50 -9.91 5.76
C PHE A 126 -5.18 -11.20 6.52
N LYS A 127 -5.90 -11.52 7.60
CA LYS A 127 -5.75 -12.81 8.28
C LYS A 127 -6.02 -13.97 7.32
N ALA A 128 -7.09 -13.90 6.52
CA ALA A 128 -7.39 -14.89 5.50
C ALA A 128 -6.29 -14.98 4.42
N PHE A 129 -5.76 -13.84 3.96
CA PHE A 129 -4.64 -13.79 3.02
C PHE A 129 -3.38 -14.46 3.57
N LEU A 130 -3.05 -14.20 4.84
CA LEU A 130 -1.93 -14.84 5.53
C LEU A 130 -2.20 -16.32 5.85
N GLY A 131 -3.47 -16.74 5.93
CA GLY A 131 -3.84 -18.09 6.36
C GLY A 131 -3.88 -18.22 7.89
N CYS A 132 -4.07 -17.11 8.59
CA CYS A 132 -4.21 -17.09 10.03
C CYS A 132 -5.68 -17.19 10.44
N ASN A 133 -5.97 -18.11 11.36
CA ASN A 133 -7.31 -18.25 11.96
C ASN A 133 -7.34 -17.71 13.41
N ASP A 134 -6.20 -17.23 13.91
CA ASP A 134 -6.01 -16.72 15.26
C ASP A 134 -5.96 -15.18 15.23
N SER A 135 -6.42 -14.54 16.29
CA SER A 135 -6.25 -13.10 16.46
C SER A 135 -4.76 -12.77 16.52
N ASP A 136 -3.97 -13.50 17.29
CA ASP A 136 -2.62 -13.08 17.68
C ASP A 136 -1.53 -13.36 16.64
N LEU A 137 -1.90 -13.80 15.42
CA LEU A 137 -0.95 -14.23 14.39
C LEU A 137 0.00 -15.35 14.88
N LYS A 138 -0.48 -16.20 15.80
CA LYS A 138 0.29 -17.32 16.38
C LYS A 138 0.01 -18.67 15.73
N LYS A 139 -1.10 -18.80 15.00
CA LYS A 139 -1.53 -20.07 14.39
C LYS A 139 -1.97 -19.87 12.96
N PHE A 140 -1.20 -20.43 12.04
CA PHE A 140 -1.44 -20.38 10.60
C PHE A 140 -1.99 -21.72 10.12
N THR A 141 -3.24 -22.02 10.46
CA THR A 141 -3.90 -23.28 10.02
C THR A 141 -4.70 -23.12 8.73
N GLY A 142 -4.86 -21.88 8.25
CA GLY A 142 -5.60 -21.54 7.05
C GLY A 142 -4.82 -21.82 5.76
N ASP A 143 -5.45 -21.47 4.64
CA ASP A 143 -4.94 -21.77 3.30
C ASP A 143 -4.23 -20.58 2.64
N GLY A 144 -3.50 -19.77 3.43
CA GLY A 144 -2.91 -18.52 2.97
C GLY A 144 -1.45 -18.61 2.50
N ILE A 145 -0.82 -17.44 2.41
CA ILE A 145 0.56 -17.30 1.93
C ILE A 145 1.61 -17.74 2.95
N ILE A 146 1.27 -17.83 4.23
CA ILE A 146 2.19 -18.26 5.28
C ILE A 146 2.15 -19.78 5.40
N ASP A 147 3.32 -20.40 5.61
CA ASP A 147 3.41 -21.84 5.78
C ASP A 147 2.62 -22.32 7.02
N LYS A 148 2.03 -23.51 6.92
CA LYS A 148 1.13 -24.06 7.96
C LYS A 148 1.85 -24.37 9.27
N SER A 149 3.17 -24.61 9.20
CA SER A 149 3.96 -24.75 10.42
C SER A 149 3.97 -23.45 11.23
N GLY A 150 3.79 -22.29 10.57
CA GLY A 150 3.70 -20.95 11.16
C GLY A 150 4.92 -20.54 12.00
N SER A 151 5.93 -21.40 12.07
CA SER A 151 6.90 -21.40 13.16
C SER A 151 7.99 -20.36 12.99
N SER A 152 8.16 -19.83 11.78
CA SER A 152 9.08 -18.74 11.48
C SER A 152 8.40 -17.37 11.46
N TYR A 153 7.09 -17.31 11.25
CA TYR A 153 6.40 -16.04 11.06
C TYR A 153 6.37 -15.26 12.37
N THR A 154 7.08 -14.14 12.38
CA THR A 154 7.11 -13.23 13.52
C THR A 154 6.37 -11.93 13.15
N PRO A 155 5.21 -11.63 13.77
CA PRO A 155 4.50 -10.39 13.54
C PRO A 155 5.28 -9.20 14.11
N ALA A 156 5.45 -8.13 13.33
CA ALA A 156 6.27 -6.99 13.75
C ALA A 156 5.70 -6.22 14.96
N TYR A 157 4.38 -6.28 15.16
CA TYR A 157 3.66 -5.57 16.22
C TYR A 157 3.10 -6.51 17.30
N GLN A 158 3.67 -7.70 17.46
CA GLN A 158 3.15 -8.73 18.39
C GLN A 158 2.97 -8.23 19.83
N SER A 159 3.85 -7.35 20.29
CA SER A 159 3.88 -6.80 21.66
C SER A 159 3.29 -5.40 21.76
N ALA A 160 2.82 -4.83 20.65
CA ALA A 160 2.21 -3.51 20.68
C ALA A 160 0.91 -3.54 21.48
N GLU A 161 0.48 -2.42 22.03
CA GLU A 161 -0.77 -2.32 22.77
C GLU A 161 -1.53 -1.07 22.31
N TRP A 162 -2.83 -1.22 22.09
CA TRP A 162 -3.72 -0.09 21.82
C TRP A 162 -3.82 0.86 23.01
N LYS A 163 -3.64 2.16 22.72
CA LYS A 163 -3.91 3.24 23.66
C LYS A 163 -4.87 4.24 23.02
N PRO A 164 -6.04 4.53 23.63
CA PRO A 164 -6.97 5.51 23.11
C PRO A 164 -6.35 6.90 22.90
N SER A 165 -5.36 7.28 23.70
CA SER A 165 -4.63 8.55 23.55
C SER A 165 -3.79 8.64 22.27
N GLU A 166 -3.49 7.51 21.63
CA GLU A 166 -2.68 7.39 20.42
C GLU A 166 -3.55 7.16 19.16
N ALA A 167 -4.88 7.22 19.29
CA ALA A 167 -5.82 6.88 18.21
C ALA A 167 -5.66 7.80 16.98
N GLN A 168 -5.37 9.08 17.20
CA GLN A 168 -5.16 10.05 16.12
C GLN A 168 -3.90 9.73 15.30
N ASP A 169 -2.80 9.38 15.97
CA ASP A 169 -1.56 8.96 15.32
C ASP A 169 -1.76 7.65 14.55
N CYS A 170 -2.50 6.70 15.13
CA CYS A 170 -2.87 5.47 14.44
C CYS A 170 -3.74 5.75 13.20
N ALA A 171 -4.69 6.69 13.27
CA ALA A 171 -5.50 7.09 12.12
C ALA A 171 -4.64 7.70 11.00
N ALA A 172 -3.66 8.54 11.36
CA ALA A 172 -2.70 9.09 10.41
C ALA A 172 -1.83 7.99 9.79
N ILE A 173 -1.38 7.00 10.58
CA ILE A 173 -0.62 5.86 10.09
C ILE A 173 -1.45 5.04 9.10
N LEU A 174 -2.71 4.73 9.45
CA LEU A 174 -3.61 3.99 8.57
C LEU A 174 -3.72 4.69 7.21
N LEU A 175 -4.00 6.00 7.18
CA LEU A 175 -4.06 6.77 5.94
C LEU A 175 -2.72 6.74 5.17
N GLY A 176 -1.60 6.85 5.87
CA GLY A 176 -0.27 6.82 5.27
C GLY A 176 0.10 5.48 4.62
N ILE A 177 -0.32 4.35 5.20
CA ILE A 177 0.06 3.01 4.72
C ILE A 177 -0.84 2.49 3.60
N MET A 178 -2.10 2.93 3.50
CA MET A 178 -3.07 2.37 2.55
C MET A 178 -2.66 2.48 1.07
N PRO A 179 -2.04 3.57 0.57
CA PRO A 179 -1.53 3.61 -0.79
C PRO A 179 -0.51 2.50 -1.07
N VAL A 180 0.40 2.28 -0.13
CA VAL A 180 1.45 1.26 -0.25
C VAL A 180 0.84 -0.13 -0.24
N VAL A 181 -0.12 -0.36 0.67
CA VAL A 181 -0.85 -1.62 0.77
C VAL A 181 -1.63 -1.92 -0.50
N TYR A 182 -2.37 -0.94 -1.01
CA TYR A 182 -3.17 -1.09 -2.22
C TYR A 182 -2.30 -1.36 -3.46
N ILE A 183 -1.25 -0.56 -3.68
CA ILE A 183 -0.36 -0.71 -4.83
C ILE A 183 0.40 -2.04 -4.74
N GLY A 184 0.98 -2.36 -3.58
CA GLY A 184 1.74 -3.59 -3.39
C GLY A 184 0.91 -4.85 -3.62
N LEU A 185 -0.34 -4.86 -3.18
CA LEU A 185 -1.24 -5.98 -3.40
C LEU A 185 -1.76 -6.03 -4.84
N THR A 186 -2.28 -4.93 -5.39
CA THR A 186 -2.83 -4.94 -6.77
C THR A 186 -1.76 -5.23 -7.83
N TYR A 187 -0.50 -4.84 -7.60
CA TYR A 187 0.60 -5.21 -8.48
C TYR A 187 0.91 -6.71 -8.40
N LEU A 188 0.93 -7.28 -7.19
CA LEU A 188 1.08 -8.72 -6.98
C LEU A 188 -0.02 -9.49 -7.73
N TYR A 189 -1.28 -9.04 -7.60
CA TYR A 189 -2.40 -9.61 -8.36
C TYR A 189 -2.15 -9.52 -9.87
N TRP A 190 -1.79 -8.34 -10.37
CA TRP A 190 -1.60 -8.11 -11.79
C TRP A 190 -0.50 -9.01 -12.38
N GLN A 191 0.59 -9.25 -11.64
CA GLN A 191 1.65 -10.16 -12.08
C GLN A 191 1.26 -11.64 -12.02
N CYS A 192 0.45 -12.02 -11.03
CA CYS A 192 0.01 -13.40 -10.85
C CYS A 192 -1.22 -13.76 -11.71
N ALA A 193 -1.97 -12.76 -12.18
CA ALA A 193 -3.17 -12.96 -12.97
C ALA A 193 -2.87 -13.71 -14.28
N PRO A 194 -3.72 -14.66 -14.69
CA PRO A 194 -3.54 -15.39 -15.94
C PRO A 194 -3.54 -14.45 -17.14
N VAL A 195 -2.70 -14.75 -18.14
CA VAL A 195 -2.72 -14.10 -19.46
C VAL A 195 -3.78 -14.78 -20.33
N ALA A 196 -4.48 -14.01 -21.17
CA ALA A 196 -5.48 -14.55 -22.11
C ALA A 196 -4.83 -15.30 -23.29
N THR A 197 -3.54 -15.12 -23.53
CA THR A 197 -2.78 -15.78 -24.58
C THR A 197 -1.72 -16.70 -23.97
N ASN A 198 -1.28 -17.71 -24.72
CA ASN A 198 -0.19 -18.62 -24.34
C ASN A 198 1.19 -17.91 -24.26
N SER A 199 1.22 -16.60 -24.01
CA SER A 199 2.47 -15.85 -23.93
C SER A 199 3.20 -16.23 -22.64
N SER A 200 4.49 -16.47 -22.78
CA SER A 200 5.43 -16.75 -21.70
C SER A 200 5.61 -15.57 -20.72
N ASP A 201 4.87 -14.47 -20.89
CA ASP A 201 5.27 -13.16 -20.37
C ASP A 201 4.78 -12.87 -18.94
N LYS A 202 3.84 -13.66 -18.39
CA LYS A 202 3.49 -13.60 -16.96
C LYS A 202 3.89 -14.87 -16.24
N LEU A 203 5.18 -14.94 -15.97
CA LEU A 203 5.86 -16.08 -15.36
C LEU A 203 5.38 -16.37 -13.93
N TRP A 204 4.81 -15.40 -13.21
CA TRP A 204 4.59 -15.53 -11.76
C TRP A 204 3.42 -16.43 -11.41
N GLN A 205 2.44 -16.57 -12.30
CA GLN A 205 1.27 -17.42 -12.04
C GLN A 205 1.68 -18.87 -11.69
N LYS A 206 2.73 -19.38 -12.35
CA LYS A 206 3.23 -20.74 -12.15
C LYS A 206 4.39 -20.82 -11.17
N GLN A 207 4.97 -19.69 -10.78
CA GLN A 207 6.07 -19.66 -9.82
C GLN A 207 5.54 -19.98 -8.42
N ASN A 208 6.28 -20.80 -7.69
CA ASN A 208 6.01 -21.08 -6.29
C ASN A 208 6.43 -19.89 -5.43
N LEU A 209 5.72 -19.65 -4.32
CA LEU A 209 6.04 -18.61 -3.35
C LEU A 209 7.43 -18.82 -2.73
N ASN A 210 7.76 -20.07 -2.43
CA ASN A 210 9.05 -20.49 -1.89
C ASN A 210 9.79 -21.41 -2.88
N GLY A 211 9.86 -21.01 -4.15
CA GLY A 211 10.60 -21.74 -5.17
C GLY A 211 12.11 -21.73 -4.90
N SER A 212 12.78 -22.86 -5.20
CA SER A 212 14.25 -22.97 -5.24
C SER A 212 14.72 -23.40 -6.64
N GLY A 213 15.98 -23.15 -6.98
CA GLY A 213 16.56 -23.54 -8.28
C GLY A 213 16.23 -22.57 -9.43
N CYS A 214 16.00 -23.09 -10.64
CA CYS A 214 15.58 -22.28 -11.80
C CYS A 214 14.19 -21.63 -11.63
N ASP A 215 13.45 -22.03 -10.59
CA ASP A 215 12.23 -21.40 -10.09
C ASP A 215 12.52 -20.34 -9.00
N GLN A 216 13.73 -19.75 -8.95
CA GLN A 216 14.03 -18.48 -8.26
C GLN A 216 13.24 -17.35 -8.94
N GLY A 217 11.93 -17.44 -8.78
CA GLY A 217 10.96 -16.66 -9.47
C GLY A 217 10.97 -15.26 -8.91
N SER A 218 10.81 -14.29 -9.80
CA SER A 218 10.53 -12.91 -9.44
C SER A 218 9.36 -12.77 -8.44
N LEU A 219 8.46 -13.76 -8.33
CA LEU A 219 7.46 -13.84 -7.26
C LEU A 219 8.09 -13.95 -5.86
N LYS A 220 9.04 -14.87 -5.62
CA LYS A 220 9.72 -14.99 -4.32
C LYS A 220 10.44 -13.69 -3.97
N GLN A 221 11.20 -13.15 -4.93
CA GLN A 221 11.90 -11.87 -4.78
C GLN A 221 10.93 -10.70 -4.49
N TYR A 222 9.72 -10.75 -5.05
CA TYR A 222 8.67 -9.80 -4.72
C TYR A 222 8.23 -9.93 -3.28
N MET A 223 7.92 -11.13 -2.82
CA MET A 223 7.50 -11.36 -1.43
C MET A 223 8.61 -10.95 -0.45
N GLU A 224 9.87 -11.23 -0.75
CA GLU A 224 11.03 -10.76 0.02
C GLU A 224 11.10 -9.24 0.07
N ALA A 225 10.90 -8.57 -1.06
CA ALA A 225 10.83 -7.10 -1.11
C ALA A 225 9.62 -6.51 -0.36
N LEU A 226 8.58 -7.30 -0.13
CA LEU A 226 7.44 -6.92 0.70
C LEU A 226 7.69 -7.13 2.21
N GLY A 227 8.81 -7.74 2.60
CA GLY A 227 9.21 -7.97 3.99
C GLY A 227 9.04 -9.41 4.48
N TYR A 228 8.60 -10.34 3.64
CA TYR A 228 8.48 -11.75 4.01
C TYR A 228 9.81 -12.47 3.86
N THR A 229 10.12 -13.42 4.75
CA THR A 229 11.29 -14.29 4.59
C THR A 229 10.93 -15.57 3.86
N GLU A 230 11.92 -16.26 3.30
CA GLU A 230 11.73 -17.56 2.64
C GLU A 230 10.98 -18.55 3.53
N ASN A 231 11.33 -18.60 4.82
CA ASN A 231 10.74 -19.53 5.78
C ASN A 231 9.29 -19.20 6.11
N ASP A 232 8.89 -17.93 5.97
CA ASP A 232 7.51 -17.52 6.21
C ASP A 232 6.58 -18.08 5.14
N LEU A 233 7.07 -18.23 3.91
CA LEU A 233 6.24 -18.46 2.74
C LEU A 233 5.87 -19.93 2.56
N ASN A 234 4.60 -20.14 2.26
CA ASN A 234 4.03 -21.46 2.02
C ASN A 234 4.58 -22.10 0.75
N THR A 235 5.29 -23.21 0.90
CA THR A 235 5.94 -23.96 -0.19
C THR A 235 4.95 -24.62 -1.14
N SER A 236 3.70 -24.83 -0.72
CA SER A 236 2.65 -25.44 -1.55
C SER A 236 1.87 -24.45 -2.41
N LYS A 237 2.19 -23.15 -2.31
CA LYS A 237 1.46 -22.08 -2.99
C LYS A 237 2.25 -21.52 -4.17
N ASN A 238 1.52 -21.14 -5.22
CA ASN A 238 2.04 -20.43 -6.39
C ASN A 238 1.25 -19.15 -6.68
N GLY A 239 1.68 -18.38 -7.68
CA GLY A 239 0.98 -17.16 -8.09
C GLY A 239 -0.51 -17.36 -8.42
N GLY A 240 -0.88 -18.48 -9.02
CA GLY A 240 -2.28 -18.84 -9.25
C GLY A 240 -3.09 -18.90 -7.95
N ASN A 241 -2.51 -19.46 -6.88
CA ASN A 241 -3.15 -19.46 -5.56
C ASN A 241 -3.27 -18.05 -4.98
N ILE A 242 -2.29 -17.17 -5.20
CA ILE A 242 -2.35 -15.77 -4.76
C ILE A 242 -3.53 -15.05 -5.40
N VAL A 243 -3.78 -15.24 -6.69
CA VAL A 243 -4.94 -14.66 -7.38
C VAL A 243 -6.24 -15.07 -6.68
N THR A 244 -6.39 -16.36 -6.34
CA THR A 244 -7.58 -16.86 -5.63
C THR A 244 -7.71 -16.25 -4.23
N LEU A 245 -6.63 -16.17 -3.47
CA LEU A 245 -6.63 -15.55 -2.14
C LEU A 245 -7.01 -14.06 -2.21
N MET A 246 -6.43 -13.35 -3.17
CA MET A 246 -6.70 -11.94 -3.40
C MET A 246 -8.13 -11.68 -3.89
N ASP A 247 -8.67 -12.51 -4.78
CA ASP A 247 -10.06 -12.40 -5.22
C ASP A 247 -11.02 -12.49 -4.02
N SER A 248 -10.73 -13.36 -3.05
CA SER A 248 -11.50 -13.45 -1.81
C SER A 248 -11.37 -12.18 -0.95
N MET A 249 -10.14 -11.70 -0.75
CA MET A 249 -9.86 -10.47 0.01
C MET A 249 -10.50 -9.21 -0.59
N PHE A 250 -10.60 -9.13 -1.90
CA PHE A 250 -11.21 -8.01 -2.62
C PHE A 250 -12.70 -8.27 -2.97
N SER A 251 -13.34 -9.28 -2.37
CA SER A 251 -14.76 -9.60 -2.61
C SER A 251 -15.12 -9.71 -4.11
N GLY A 252 -14.21 -10.26 -4.91
CA GLY A 252 -14.37 -10.44 -6.35
C GLY A 252 -14.21 -9.15 -7.18
N GLU A 253 -13.84 -8.00 -6.60
CA GLU A 253 -13.60 -6.77 -7.35
C GLU A 253 -12.50 -6.97 -8.41
N LEU A 254 -11.38 -7.56 -8.03
CA LEU A 254 -10.27 -7.80 -8.96
C LEU A 254 -10.66 -8.74 -10.11
N GLN A 255 -11.55 -9.71 -9.86
CA GLN A 255 -12.05 -10.62 -10.90
C GLN A 255 -12.74 -9.88 -12.05
N LYS A 256 -13.48 -8.81 -11.75
CA LYS A 256 -14.15 -7.98 -12.77
C LYS A 256 -13.15 -7.36 -13.75
N HIS A 257 -11.91 -7.16 -13.30
CA HIS A 257 -10.83 -6.55 -14.07
C HIS A 257 -9.76 -7.58 -14.49
N LYS A 258 -10.01 -8.88 -14.30
CA LYS A 258 -9.07 -9.96 -14.64
C LYS A 258 -8.66 -9.96 -16.12
N SER A 259 -9.59 -9.67 -17.03
CA SER A 259 -9.31 -9.54 -18.47
C SER A 259 -8.35 -8.37 -18.76
N THR A 260 -8.49 -7.26 -18.03
CA THR A 260 -7.58 -6.11 -18.13
C THR A 260 -6.21 -6.47 -17.56
N ALA A 261 -6.18 -7.14 -16.41
CA ALA A 261 -4.93 -7.61 -15.82
C ALA A 261 -4.17 -8.52 -16.80
N SER A 262 -4.89 -9.35 -17.54
CA SER A 262 -4.31 -10.31 -18.49
C SER A 262 -3.73 -9.70 -19.78
N SER A 263 -4.08 -8.45 -20.12
CA SER A 263 -3.85 -7.91 -21.48
C SER A 263 -3.26 -6.51 -21.53
N LYS A 264 -3.24 -5.77 -20.40
CA LYS A 264 -2.76 -4.39 -20.36
C LYS A 264 -1.60 -4.22 -19.39
N SER A 265 -0.81 -3.16 -19.62
CA SER A 265 0.21 -2.68 -18.69
C SER A 265 -0.38 -2.39 -17.31
N TYR A 266 0.43 -2.46 -16.25
CA TYR A 266 -0.03 -2.18 -14.89
C TYR A 266 -0.68 -0.78 -14.72
N PRO A 267 -0.17 0.34 -15.32
CA PRO A 267 -0.88 1.62 -15.25
C PRO A 267 -2.31 1.56 -15.80
N ASN A 268 -2.52 0.83 -16.90
CA ASN A 268 -3.84 0.68 -17.49
C ASN A 268 -4.74 -0.19 -16.60
N PHE A 269 -4.20 -1.26 -16.00
CA PHE A 269 -4.93 -2.06 -15.03
C PHE A 269 -5.36 -1.24 -13.81
N LEU A 270 -4.43 -0.45 -13.26
CA LEU A 270 -4.69 0.43 -12.12
C LEU A 270 -5.75 1.49 -12.47
N SER A 271 -5.66 2.11 -13.65
CA SER A 271 -6.67 3.05 -14.13
C SER A 271 -8.06 2.40 -14.21
N GLU A 272 -8.18 1.19 -14.76
CA GLU A 272 -9.47 0.48 -14.81
C GLU A 272 -10.02 0.14 -13.41
N LEU A 273 -9.16 -0.21 -12.45
CA LEU A 273 -9.55 -0.40 -11.05
C LEU A 273 -10.03 0.91 -10.39
N GLN A 274 -9.51 2.04 -10.84
CA GLN A 274 -9.83 3.37 -10.31
C GLN A 274 -11.04 4.02 -10.99
N LYS A 275 -11.41 3.66 -12.23
CA LYS A 275 -12.59 4.19 -12.92
C LYS A 275 -13.92 4.12 -12.14
N PRO A 276 -14.20 3.05 -11.37
CA PRO A 276 -15.37 3.05 -10.49
C PRO A 276 -15.31 4.21 -9.47
N LEU A 277 -14.13 4.54 -8.93
CA LEU A 277 -13.94 5.66 -8.00
C LEU A 277 -14.35 7.00 -8.64
N GLU A 278 -14.08 7.17 -9.93
CA GLU A 278 -14.38 8.39 -10.69
C GLU A 278 -15.87 8.53 -11.04
N SER A 279 -16.54 7.43 -11.38
CA SER A 279 -17.92 7.45 -11.90
C SER A 279 -18.98 7.27 -10.82
N LYS A 280 -18.67 6.54 -9.75
CA LYS A 280 -19.57 6.32 -8.61
C LYS A 280 -18.72 5.86 -7.40
N PRO A 281 -18.47 6.72 -6.39
CA PRO A 281 -17.56 6.35 -5.31
C PRO A 281 -17.94 4.99 -4.71
N PRO A 282 -16.95 4.11 -4.48
CA PRO A 282 -17.18 2.72 -4.15
C PRO A 282 -18.01 2.64 -2.88
N GLN A 283 -18.98 1.74 -2.87
CA GLN A 283 -19.69 1.39 -1.63
C GLN A 283 -18.66 0.71 -0.71
N PRO A 284 -18.34 1.29 0.46
CA PRO A 284 -17.19 0.79 1.23
C PRO A 284 -17.36 -0.64 1.74
N THR A 285 -18.59 -1.12 1.79
CA THR A 285 -18.92 -2.48 2.22
C THR A 285 -18.51 -3.57 1.22
N SER A 286 -18.38 -3.26 -0.07
CA SER A 286 -18.04 -4.24 -1.11
C SER A 286 -16.55 -4.37 -1.37
N SER A 287 -15.77 -3.33 -1.06
CA SER A 287 -14.34 -3.27 -1.39
C SER A 287 -13.53 -2.49 -0.35
N PRO A 288 -13.34 -3.04 0.87
CA PRO A 288 -12.74 -2.32 1.99
C PRO A 288 -11.39 -1.65 1.67
N LEU A 289 -10.50 -2.39 1.00
CA LEU A 289 -9.16 -1.91 0.65
C LEU A 289 -9.20 -0.81 -0.42
N THR A 290 -10.05 -0.95 -1.45
CA THR A 290 -10.23 0.08 -2.49
C THR A 290 -10.82 1.37 -1.91
N SER A 291 -11.76 1.26 -0.98
CA SER A 291 -12.35 2.44 -0.32
C SER A 291 -11.36 3.15 0.60
N LEU A 292 -10.56 2.41 1.37
CA LEU A 292 -9.51 2.99 2.22
C LEU A 292 -8.37 3.58 1.39
N TYR A 293 -8.05 2.99 0.23
CA TYR A 293 -7.13 3.58 -0.74
C TYR A 293 -7.66 4.90 -1.29
N ALA A 294 -8.91 4.94 -1.76
CA ALA A 294 -9.52 6.15 -2.30
C ALA A 294 -9.55 7.29 -1.26
N LEU A 295 -9.87 6.94 -0.01
CA LEU A 295 -9.82 7.86 1.12
C LEU A 295 -8.43 8.45 1.33
N SER A 296 -7.42 7.56 1.39
CA SER A 296 -6.04 7.95 1.63
C SER A 296 -5.47 8.77 0.48
N TYR A 297 -5.75 8.35 -0.76
CA TYR A 297 -5.41 9.09 -1.97
C TYR A 297 -6.01 10.49 -1.97
N TYR A 298 -7.31 10.61 -1.67
CA TYR A 298 -7.98 11.90 -1.56
C TYR A 298 -7.30 12.79 -0.52
N TYR A 299 -7.03 12.24 0.67
CA TYR A 299 -6.40 12.99 1.75
C TYR A 299 -5.00 13.48 1.37
N ILE A 300 -4.18 12.58 0.81
CA ILE A 300 -2.81 12.87 0.37
C ILE A 300 -2.81 13.96 -0.72
N THR A 301 -3.65 13.82 -1.74
CA THR A 301 -3.67 14.74 -2.89
C THR A 301 -4.26 16.12 -2.56
N ASN A 302 -5.25 16.21 -1.66
CA ASN A 302 -5.92 17.47 -1.35
C ASN A 302 -5.30 18.24 -0.19
N PHE A 303 -4.72 17.56 0.79
CA PHE A 303 -4.21 18.21 2.00
C PHE A 303 -2.68 18.29 2.06
N LEU A 304 -1.93 17.41 1.39
CA LEU A 304 -0.46 17.52 1.40
C LEU A 304 0.07 18.58 0.44
N TYR A 305 -0.64 18.84 -0.66
CA TYR A 305 -0.21 19.77 -1.72
C TYR A 305 -0.59 21.23 -1.46
N VAL A 306 -1.52 21.48 -0.53
CA VAL A 306 -1.95 22.83 -0.17
C VAL A 306 -1.02 23.45 0.90
N VAL A 307 -0.25 22.62 1.63
CA VAL A 307 0.66 23.06 2.70
C VAL A 307 2.08 23.26 2.18
N GLU A 308 2.25 23.89 1.01
CA GLU A 308 3.53 24.57 0.72
C GLU A 308 3.49 25.94 1.41
N PRO A 309 4.42 26.25 2.33
CA PRO A 309 4.39 27.51 3.05
C PRO A 309 4.67 28.66 2.08
N THR A 310 3.65 29.47 1.79
CA THR A 310 3.73 30.68 0.97
C THR A 310 4.38 31.86 1.69
N SER A 311 5.34 31.64 2.59
CA SER A 311 6.01 32.73 3.31
C SER A 311 7.52 32.75 3.10
N PRO A 312 8.06 33.82 2.48
CA PRO A 312 9.48 34.10 2.45
C PRO A 312 9.85 35.00 3.66
N ALA A 313 10.18 34.43 4.82
CA ALA A 313 10.98 35.10 5.87
C ALA A 313 11.36 34.16 7.05
N THR A 314 12.57 33.58 6.99
CA THR A 314 13.57 33.33 8.08
C THR A 314 13.22 32.56 9.39
N PRO A 315 14.20 31.92 10.08
CA PRO A 315 15.38 31.17 9.60
C PRO A 315 15.55 29.74 10.20
N SER A 316 16.12 28.87 9.36
CA SER A 316 17.01 27.71 9.61
C SER A 316 16.63 26.62 10.64
N PHE A 317 16.13 25.51 10.10
CA PHE A 317 16.36 24.15 10.62
C PHE A 317 17.70 23.60 10.05
N ALA A 318 18.79 24.35 10.22
CA ALA A 318 20.13 23.94 9.80
C ALA A 318 20.81 23.19 10.96
N GLY A 319 20.58 21.89 11.04
CA GLY A 319 21.23 21.03 12.05
C GLY A 319 21.56 19.61 11.58
N TYR A 320 20.97 19.13 10.48
CA TYR A 320 21.24 17.78 9.98
C TYR A 320 21.25 17.78 8.45
N LEU A 321 22.43 17.94 7.87
CA LEU A 321 22.91 17.38 6.60
C LEU A 321 24.13 18.21 6.17
N GLY A 322 25.30 17.82 6.66
CA GLY A 322 26.57 18.25 6.08
C GLY A 322 26.85 17.43 4.83
N VAL A 323 26.49 17.97 3.66
CA VAL A 323 27.09 17.56 2.38
C VAL A 323 27.34 18.82 1.56
N THR A 324 28.62 19.10 1.34
CA THR A 324 29.17 20.17 0.53
C THR A 324 28.72 20.04 -0.92
N ALA A 325 28.03 21.05 -1.44
CA ALA A 325 27.76 21.21 -2.86
C ALA A 325 29.01 21.73 -3.58
N LEU A 326 29.42 21.05 -4.65
CA LEU A 326 30.26 21.61 -5.71
C LEU A 326 29.39 21.81 -6.95
N ALA A 327 29.49 23.01 -7.51
CA ALA A 327 28.60 23.60 -8.48
C ALA A 327 28.84 23.15 -9.93
N GLY A 328 27.79 23.29 -10.75
CA GLY A 328 27.91 23.86 -12.10
C GLY A 328 27.64 22.92 -13.27
N GLY A 329 26.65 23.27 -14.11
CA GLY A 329 26.55 22.74 -15.48
C GLY A 329 25.13 22.74 -16.06
N ALA A 330 24.75 23.85 -16.68
CA ALA A 330 23.52 23.99 -17.44
C ALA A 330 23.54 23.18 -18.75
N TYR A 331 22.50 22.38 -19.02
CA TYR A 331 22.16 21.93 -20.37
C TYR A 331 20.64 21.89 -20.56
N GLY A 332 20.18 22.57 -21.61
CA GLY A 332 18.78 22.64 -22.02
C GLY A 332 18.26 21.30 -22.53
N PHE A 333 17.02 20.96 -22.14
CA PHE A 333 16.34 19.74 -22.55
C PHE A 333 15.61 19.95 -23.88
N ASN A 334 15.99 19.14 -24.88
CA ASN A 334 15.36 19.01 -26.19
C ASN A 334 14.35 17.84 -26.16
N LEU A 335 13.09 18.11 -26.52
CA LEU A 335 11.95 17.18 -26.48
C LEU A 335 11.89 16.22 -27.69
N GLY A 336 13.01 15.59 -28.05
CA GLY A 336 13.12 14.72 -29.23
C GLY A 336 13.36 13.22 -28.97
N GLY A 337 13.52 12.78 -27.72
CA GLY A 337 14.15 11.49 -27.39
C GLY A 337 13.26 10.34 -26.92
N LEU A 338 11.93 10.41 -27.01
CA LEU A 338 11.04 9.35 -26.49
C LEU A 338 10.94 8.11 -27.40
N GLY A 339 11.41 8.17 -28.64
CA GLY A 339 11.30 7.06 -29.61
C GLY A 339 12.40 6.01 -29.51
N THR A 340 13.56 6.34 -28.94
CA THR A 340 14.77 5.50 -29.08
C THR A 340 15.08 4.65 -27.84
N PHE A 341 14.38 4.88 -26.72
CA PHE A 341 14.62 4.15 -25.46
C PHE A 341 13.89 2.80 -25.38
N MET A 342 12.87 2.56 -26.23
CA MET A 342 12.12 1.29 -26.27
C MET A 342 12.84 0.17 -27.03
N SER A 343 13.80 0.48 -27.92
CA SER A 343 14.52 -0.55 -28.69
C SER A 343 15.70 -1.18 -27.94
N ALA A 344 16.08 -0.65 -26.77
CA ALA A 344 17.12 -1.22 -25.91
C ALA A 344 16.56 -2.14 -24.81
N LEU A 345 15.24 -2.38 -24.77
CA LEU A 345 14.56 -3.18 -23.73
C LEU A 345 14.32 -4.65 -24.14
N LEU A 346 14.88 -5.10 -25.27
CA LEU A 346 14.77 -6.48 -25.79
C LEU A 346 16.13 -7.10 -26.18
N ALA A 347 17.21 -6.72 -25.49
CA ALA A 347 18.51 -7.38 -25.60
C ALA A 347 18.99 -7.87 -24.22
#